data_AF-A0A1A8PSC1-F1
#
_entry.id   AF-A0A1A8PSC1-F1
#
_cell.length_a   1.000
_cell.length_b   1.000
_cell.length_c   1.000
_cell.angle_alpha   90.00
_cell.angle_beta   90.00
_cell.angle_gamma   90.00
#
_symmetry.space_group_name_H-M   'P 1'
#
loop_
_entity.id
_entity.type
_entity.pdbx_description
1 polymer ?
#
loop_
_entity_poly.entity_id
_entity_poly.type
_entity_poly.pdbx_seq_one_letter_code
_entity_poly.pdbx_strand_id
1 'polypeptide(L)'
;EDVYGELVNTDQVAGVKWTRFPELNRILKGHRKGELTVFTGPTGSGKTTFISELALDLCMQGVNTLWGSFEINNVRLAKIMLTQFAMQRLEENLG
;
A
#
# COMPACT_ATOMS: atom_id res chain seq x y z
N GLU A 1 20.65 16.81 -12.50
CA GLU A 1 20.98 16.26 -11.17
C GLU A 1 22.11 15.27 -11.38
N ASP A 2 23.25 15.46 -10.72
CA ASP A 2 24.45 14.64 -10.93
C ASP A 2 24.41 13.37 -10.07
N VAL A 3 24.97 12.28 -10.61
CA VAL A 3 25.09 10.95 -9.97
C VAL A 3 25.67 11.03 -8.55
N TYR A 4 26.56 11.98 -8.30
CA TYR A 4 27.13 12.22 -6.97
C TYR A 4 26.08 12.64 -5.94
N GLY A 5 25.08 13.45 -6.34
CA GLY A 5 23.99 13.88 -5.47
C GLY A 5 23.09 12.72 -5.02
N GLU A 6 22.78 11.80 -5.92
CA GLU A 6 21.98 10.59 -5.61
C GLU A 6 22.71 9.63 -4.67
N LEU A 7 24.04 9.51 -4.84
CA LEU A 7 24.87 8.63 -3.99
C LEU A 7 25.06 9.19 -2.57
N VAL A 8 25.11 10.51 -2.42
CA VAL A 8 25.32 11.17 -1.11
C VAL A 8 24.00 11.32 -0.34
N ASN A 9 22.88 11.53 -1.02
CA ASN A 9 21.56 11.67 -0.41
C ASN A 9 20.68 10.44 -0.67
N THR A 10 21.03 9.32 -0.06
CA THR A 10 20.22 8.08 -0.13
C THR A 10 18.80 8.25 0.44
N ASP A 11 18.55 9.28 1.26
CA ASP A 11 17.20 9.64 1.71
C ASP A 11 16.41 10.49 0.70
N GLN A 12 17.05 11.19 -0.25
CA GLN A 12 16.33 11.95 -1.30
C GLN A 12 15.72 11.04 -2.38
N VAL A 13 16.22 9.81 -2.53
CA VAL A 13 15.63 8.76 -3.39
C VAL A 13 14.60 7.89 -2.64
N ALA A 14 14.32 8.16 -1.36
CA ALA A 14 13.31 7.43 -0.61
C ALA A 14 11.89 7.76 -1.11
N GLY A 15 11.06 6.73 -1.21
CA GLY A 15 9.65 6.87 -1.55
C GLY A 15 8.78 7.27 -0.36
N VAL A 16 7.48 7.41 -0.58
CA VAL A 16 6.52 7.57 0.52
C VAL A 16 6.54 6.31 1.38
N LYS A 17 6.99 6.45 2.63
CA LYS A 17 7.10 5.33 3.57
C LYS A 17 5.71 4.95 4.07
N TRP A 18 5.40 3.66 4.11
CA TRP A 18 4.13 3.19 4.68
C TRP A 18 4.12 3.35 6.20
N THR A 19 3.02 3.79 6.80
CA THR A 19 2.94 3.91 8.28
C THR A 19 2.69 2.57 8.95
N ARG A 20 1.88 1.72 8.33
CA ARG A 20 1.50 0.40 8.84
C ARG A 20 2.55 -0.70 8.59
N PHE A 21 3.58 -0.44 7.77
CA PHE A 21 4.57 -1.45 7.36
C PHE A 21 6.04 -1.00 7.56
N PRO A 22 6.51 -0.79 8.81
CA PRO A 22 7.85 -0.31 9.09
C PRO A 22 8.96 -1.25 8.58
N GLU A 23 8.77 -2.56 8.67
CA GLU A 23 9.75 -3.54 8.18
C GLU A 23 9.86 -3.53 6.66
N LEU A 24 8.74 -3.35 5.95
CA LEU A 24 8.74 -3.25 4.50
C LEU A 24 9.51 -2.00 4.04
N ASN A 25 9.40 -0.89 4.76
CA ASN A 25 10.18 0.32 4.48
C ASN A 25 11.69 0.09 4.62
N ARG A 26 12.15 -0.81 5.50
CA ARG A 26 13.60 -1.10 5.63
C ARG A 26 14.15 -1.71 4.36
N ILE A 27 13.35 -2.55 3.70
CA ILE A 27 13.69 -3.29 2.48
C ILE A 27 13.44 -2.43 1.24
N LEU A 28 12.25 -1.85 1.11
CA LEU A 28 11.81 -1.15 -0.11
C LEU A 28 12.11 0.34 -0.10
N LYS A 29 12.37 0.95 1.07
CA LYS A 29 12.58 2.40 1.26
C LYS A 29 11.36 3.27 0.87
N GLY A 30 10.15 2.70 0.97
CA GLY A 30 8.89 3.36 0.62
C GLY A 30 8.52 3.27 -0.86
N HIS A 31 7.33 3.76 -1.22
CA HIS A 31 6.82 3.78 -2.59
C HIS A 31 7.41 4.95 -3.39
N ARG A 32 8.26 4.65 -4.38
CA ARG A 32 8.95 5.68 -5.18
C ARG A 32 8.15 6.12 -6.40
N LYS A 33 8.29 7.40 -6.76
CA LYS A 33 7.74 7.94 -8.00
C LYS A 33 8.30 7.19 -9.21
N GLY A 34 7.42 6.70 -10.07
CA GLY A 34 7.78 5.99 -11.30
C GLY A 34 8.15 4.52 -11.12
N GLU A 35 8.07 3.96 -9.90
CA GLU A 35 8.33 2.53 -9.70
C GLU A 35 7.16 1.66 -10.19
N LEU A 36 7.49 0.46 -10.68
CA LEU A 36 6.52 -0.60 -10.95
C LEU A 36 6.80 -1.76 -9.98
N THR A 37 5.88 -1.98 -9.04
CA THR A 37 5.93 -3.12 -8.13
C THR A 37 4.96 -4.20 -8.59
N VAL A 38 5.45 -5.42 -8.75
CA VAL A 38 4.62 -6.58 -9.09
C VAL A 38 4.52 -7.48 -7.87
N PHE A 39 3.31 -7.73 -7.40
CA PHE A 39 3.04 -8.63 -6.28
C PHE A 39 2.33 -9.90 -6.78
N THR A 40 2.99 -11.06 -6.65
CA THR A 40 2.50 -12.34 -7.18
C THR A 40 2.46 -13.41 -6.10
N GLY A 41 1.71 -14.48 -6.34
CA GLY A 41 1.51 -15.58 -5.40
C GLY A 41 0.24 -16.38 -5.67
N PRO A 42 0.08 -17.57 -5.07
CA PRO A 42 -1.05 -18.47 -5.35
C PRO A 42 -2.39 -17.86 -4.90
N THR A 43 -3.50 -18.41 -5.39
CA THR A 43 -4.85 -18.04 -4.92
C THR A 43 -4.98 -18.31 -3.42
N GLY A 44 -5.68 -17.43 -2.70
CA GLY A 44 -5.86 -17.56 -1.25
C GLY A 44 -4.67 -17.09 -0.38
N SER A 45 -3.54 -16.67 -0.97
CA SER A 45 -2.37 -16.17 -0.22
C SER A 45 -2.54 -14.77 0.40
N GLY A 46 -3.70 -14.12 0.23
CA GLY A 46 -3.98 -12.81 0.82
C GLY A 46 -3.47 -11.60 0.02
N LYS A 47 -3.06 -11.78 -1.25
CA LYS A 47 -2.53 -10.70 -2.11
C LYS A 47 -3.41 -9.45 -2.15
N THR A 48 -4.69 -9.63 -2.47
CA THR A 48 -5.60 -8.50 -2.62
C THR A 48 -5.80 -7.75 -1.31
N THR A 49 -5.90 -8.48 -0.20
CA THR A 49 -5.98 -7.90 1.16
C THR A 49 -4.72 -7.11 1.51
N PHE A 50 -3.55 -7.65 1.19
CA PHE A 50 -2.28 -6.98 1.47
C PHE A 50 -2.11 -5.71 0.62
N ILE A 51 -2.37 -5.78 -0.68
CA ILE A 51 -2.24 -4.60 -1.56
C ILE A 51 -3.31 -3.56 -1.19
N SER A 52 -4.52 -3.96 -0.78
CA SER A 52 -5.55 -3.01 -0.34
C SER A 52 -5.13 -2.26 0.91
N GLU A 53 -4.43 -2.92 1.84
CA GLU A 53 -3.84 -2.29 3.02
C GLU A 53 -2.74 -1.28 2.65
N LEU A 54 -1.81 -1.66 1.77
CA LEU A 54 -0.75 -0.77 1.27
C LEU A 54 -1.31 0.47 0.58
N ALA A 55 -2.32 0.28 -0.27
CA ALA A 55 -2.97 1.37 -0.99
C ALA A 55 -3.75 2.28 -0.04
N LEU A 56 -4.46 1.70 0.94
CA LEU A 56 -5.20 2.47 1.95
C LEU A 56 -4.26 3.31 2.81
N ASP A 57 -3.13 2.76 3.25
CA ASP A 57 -2.12 3.48 4.02
C ASP A 57 -1.56 4.70 3.24
N LEU A 58 -1.24 4.54 1.95
CA LEU A 58 -0.82 5.67 1.11
C LEU A 58 -1.93 6.72 0.94
N CYS A 59 -3.17 6.27 0.70
CA CYS A 59 -4.33 7.15 0.59
C CYS A 59 -4.56 7.96 1.87
N MET A 60 -4.46 7.33 3.04
CA MET A 60 -4.59 7.98 4.35
C MET A 60 -3.48 9.02 4.61
N GLN A 61 -2.30 8.83 4.01
CA GLN A 61 -1.20 9.79 4.04
C GLN A 61 -1.35 10.95 3.04
N GLY A 62 -2.46 11.00 2.27
CA GLY A 62 -2.71 12.03 1.29
C GLY A 62 -2.08 11.78 -0.09
N VAL A 63 -1.56 10.58 -0.34
CA VAL A 63 -1.09 10.20 -1.68
C VAL A 63 -2.29 9.91 -2.57
N ASN A 64 -2.37 10.57 -3.72
CA ASN A 64 -3.37 10.27 -4.73
C ASN A 64 -3.27 8.81 -5.16
N THR A 65 -4.24 8.01 -4.74
CA THR A 65 -4.23 6.55 -4.90
C THR A 65 -5.43 6.12 -5.74
N LEU A 66 -5.17 5.46 -6.86
CA LEU A 66 -6.19 4.86 -7.71
C LEU A 66 -6.14 3.34 -7.59
N TRP A 67 -7.29 2.71 -7.36
CA TRP A 67 -7.41 1.26 -7.37
C TRP A 67 -8.21 0.77 -8.58
N GLY A 68 -7.57 -0.02 -9.44
CA GLY A 68 -8.25 -0.75 -10.51
C GLY A 68 -8.49 -2.21 -10.10
N SER A 69 -9.76 -2.63 -9.99
CA SER A 69 -10.11 -4.02 -9.69
C SER A 69 -10.73 -4.70 -10.91
N PHE A 70 -10.16 -5.83 -11.33
CA PHE A 70 -10.63 -6.62 -12.47
C PHE A 70 -11.06 -8.05 -12.12
N GLU A 71 -10.69 -8.53 -10.93
CA GLU A 71 -11.05 -9.87 -10.43
C GLU A 71 -12.14 -9.79 -9.34
N ILE A 72 -12.03 -8.82 -8.43
CA ILE A 72 -12.93 -8.68 -7.27
C ILE A 72 -13.93 -7.54 -7.50
N ASN A 73 -15.20 -7.77 -7.17
CA ASN A 73 -16.23 -6.74 -7.20
C ASN A 73 -15.90 -5.56 -6.26
N ASN A 74 -16.09 -4.32 -6.73
CA ASN A 74 -15.79 -3.10 -5.98
C ASN A 74 -16.49 -2.99 -4.62
N VAL A 75 -17.72 -3.49 -4.47
CA VAL A 75 -18.43 -3.51 -3.18
C VAL A 75 -17.70 -4.40 -2.17
N ARG A 76 -17.21 -5.57 -2.61
CA ARG A 76 -16.46 -6.48 -1.75
C ARG A 76 -15.12 -5.89 -1.35
N LEU A 77 -14.43 -5.25 -2.30
CA LEU A 77 -13.18 -4.54 -2.02
C LEU A 77 -13.39 -3.39 -1.03
N ALA A 78 -14.42 -2.56 -1.23
CA ALA A 78 -14.73 -1.46 -0.34
C ALA A 78 -15.01 -1.94 1.09
N LYS A 79 -15.74 -3.05 1.26
CA LYS A 79 -15.93 -3.68 2.58
C LYS A 79 -14.61 -4.08 3.24
N ILE A 80 -13.69 -4.67 2.48
CA ILE A 80 -12.35 -5.04 2.98
C ILE A 80 -11.60 -3.77 3.42
N MET A 81 -11.52 -2.76 2.56
CA MET A 81 -10.83 -1.50 2.86
C MET A 81 -11.44 -0.75 4.05
N LEU A 82 -12.77 -0.72 4.19
CA LEU A 82 -13.43 -0.11 5.35
C LEU A 82 -13.12 -0.85 6.64
N THR A 83 -13.08 -2.18 6.59
CA THR A 83 -12.71 -3.03 7.75
C THR A 83 -11.25 -2.77 8.15
N GLN A 84 -10.35 -2.69 7.16
CA GLN A 84 -8.94 -2.33 7.35
C GLN A 84 -8.77 -0.92 7.91
N PHE A 85 -9.56 0.04 7.43
CA PHE A 85 -9.56 1.41 7.92
C PHE A 85 -9.99 1.47 9.38
N ALA A 86 -11.08 0.79 9.72
CA ALA A 86 -11.67 0.79 11.06
C ALA A 86 -10.84 0.00 12.08
N MET A 87 -9.88 -0.83 11.63
CA MET A 87 -9.06 -1.70 12.49
C MET A 87 -9.91 -2.64 13.38
N GLN A 88 -11.12 -2.94 12.95
CA GLN A 88 -12.07 -3.79 13.64
C GLN A 88 -12.98 -4.50 12.64
N ARG A 89 -13.59 -5.60 13.06
CA ARG A 89 -14.51 -6.38 12.22
C ARG A 89 -15.85 -5.66 12.14
N LEU A 90 -16.05 -4.85 11.10
CA LEU A 90 -17.26 -4.04 10.96
C LEU A 90 -18.55 -4.86 10.97
N GLU A 91 -18.54 -6.04 10.35
CA GLU A 91 -19.72 -6.95 10.33
C GLU A 91 -20.16 -7.39 11.73
N GLU A 92 -19.26 -7.40 12.70
CA GLU A 92 -19.53 -7.80 14.09
C GLU A 92 -19.79 -6.60 15.02
N ASN A 93 -19.55 -5.36 14.55
CA ASN A 93 -19.54 -4.14 15.36
C ASN A 93 -20.48 -3.04 14.83
N LEU A 94 -21.44 -3.39 13.97
CA LEU A 94 -22.46 -2.47 13.43
C LEU A 94 -23.73 -2.37 14.30
N GLY A 95 -23.70 -2.94 15.52
CA GLY A 95 -24.82 -2.99 16.47
C GLY A 95 -24.94 -1.77 17.36
#